data_AF-A0A1N7MD73-F1
#
_entry.id   AF-A0A1N7MD73-F1
#
_cell.length_a   1.000
_cell.length_b   1.000
_cell.length_c   1.000
_cell.angle_alpha   90.00
_cell.angle_beta   90.00
_cell.angle_gamma   90.00
#
_symmetry.space_group_name_H-M   'P 1'
#
loop_
_entity.id
_entity.type
_entity.pdbx_description
1 polymer ?
#
loop_
_entity_poly.entity_id
_entity_poly.type
_entity_poly.pdbx_seq_one_letter_code
_entity_poly.pdbx_strand_id
1 'polypeptide(L)'
;MHSFRKSILKLSLFSILPLLIIGYAVFLTGKQTDDFYKRFTSAPQHSLILGSSRGSGINPVILDQIIQPKYPNVKFYNYAFTWGHSPYGPKYLESIKKKLDPATKDGIFVVIVEPTALMVTRSKPDSPEYYFENDKSVAKTNFVNINPNVEYLLESYDYSLTRALNLKIIPPKNPMADIQILDNGRMEVKMIKDFTPEKRIEENKRKMVEFQIRIDELKWSEKREKYLGETITFLQKHGKVILLRMPIYKTPYEIENDAVPFFDSRIQEIAKKYKVSYTNYNQIPNHYKSIDEVHLESNSMNEFSKKLGEKIVSE
;
A
#
# COMPACT_ATOMS: atom_id res chain seq x y z
N MET A 1 -17.61 53.86 7.78
CA MET A 1 -16.34 53.09 7.87
C MET A 1 -15.95 52.62 9.28
N HIS A 2 -16.20 53.39 10.36
CA HIS A 2 -15.77 53.00 11.72
C HIS A 2 -16.49 51.76 12.28
N SER A 3 -17.79 51.61 12.01
CA SER A 3 -18.58 50.42 12.39
C SER A 3 -18.08 49.15 11.67
N PHE A 4 -17.77 49.25 10.37
CA PHE A 4 -17.25 48.15 9.56
C PHE A 4 -15.91 47.60 10.07
N ARG A 5 -14.96 48.49 10.41
CA ARG A 5 -13.64 48.08 10.98
C ARG A 5 -13.81 47.38 12.34
N LYS A 6 -14.71 47.88 13.20
CA LYS A 6 -15.02 47.25 14.49
C LYS A 6 -15.68 45.87 14.30
N SER A 7 -16.56 45.72 13.33
CA SER A 7 -17.19 44.43 13.00
C SER A 7 -16.18 43.41 12.47
N ILE A 8 -15.26 43.80 11.58
CA ILE A 8 -14.19 42.92 11.11
C ILE A 8 -13.31 42.48 12.29
N LEU A 9 -12.90 43.41 13.16
CA LEU A 9 -12.06 43.05 14.32
C LEU A 9 -12.77 42.04 15.24
N LYS A 10 -14.06 42.24 15.53
CA LYS A 10 -14.86 41.31 16.33
C LYS A 10 -14.95 39.93 15.65
N LEU A 11 -15.20 39.89 14.35
CA LEU A 11 -15.26 38.64 13.59
C LEU A 11 -13.91 37.92 13.56
N SER A 12 -12.82 38.65 13.35
CA SER A 12 -11.46 38.10 13.39
C SER A 12 -11.15 37.50 14.76
N LEU A 13 -11.43 38.23 15.84
CA LEU A 13 -11.22 37.74 17.22
C LEU A 13 -12.08 36.50 17.52
N PHE A 14 -13.35 36.50 17.11
CA PHE A 14 -14.24 35.35 17.24
C PHE A 14 -13.74 34.13 16.46
N SER A 15 -13.11 34.35 15.30
CA SER A 15 -12.62 33.29 14.42
C SER A 15 -11.31 32.64 14.90
N ILE A 16 -10.56 33.28 15.80
CA ILE A 16 -9.28 32.75 16.30
C ILE A 16 -9.46 31.37 16.92
N LEU A 17 -10.40 31.22 17.87
CA LEU A 17 -10.56 29.96 18.59
C LEU A 17 -11.01 28.80 17.68
N PRO A 18 -12.03 28.94 16.80
CA PRO A 18 -12.37 27.92 15.81
C PRO A 18 -11.20 27.57 14.89
N LEU A 19 -10.45 28.56 14.40
CA LEU A 19 -9.29 28.32 13.52
C LEU A 19 -8.15 27.61 14.25
N LEU A 20 -7.91 27.90 15.53
CA LEU A 20 -6.95 27.17 16.34
C LEU A 20 -7.37 25.72 16.56
N ILE A 21 -8.66 25.46 16.80
CA ILE A 21 -9.19 24.09 16.93
C ILE A 21 -9.02 23.32 15.62
N ILE A 22 -9.37 23.94 14.48
CA ILE A 22 -9.20 23.34 13.15
C ILE A 22 -7.71 23.11 12.87
N GLY A 23 -6.85 24.10 13.11
CA GLY A 23 -5.41 23.98 12.92
C GLY A 23 -4.79 22.87 13.77
N TYR A 24 -5.22 22.74 15.03
CA TYR A 24 -4.78 21.65 15.89
C TYR A 24 -5.33 20.29 15.44
N ALA A 25 -6.56 20.22 14.95
CA ALA A 25 -7.12 19.00 14.38
C ALA A 25 -6.36 18.55 13.12
N VAL A 26 -5.99 19.48 12.23
CA VAL A 26 -5.12 19.23 11.06
C VAL A 26 -3.73 18.78 11.49
N PHE A 27 -3.15 19.39 12.52
CA PHE A 27 -1.86 18.96 13.07
C PHE A 27 -1.90 17.53 13.64
N LEU A 28 -2.98 17.17 14.34
CA LEU A 28 -3.15 15.83 14.90
C LEU A 28 -3.38 14.76 13.84
N THR A 29 -4.23 15.04 12.85
CA THR A 29 -4.41 14.17 11.68
C THR A 29 -3.07 13.95 10.98
N GLY A 30 -2.25 15.00 10.85
CA GLY A 30 -0.85 14.93 10.39
C GLY A 30 0.00 13.81 11.02
N LYS A 31 -0.28 13.40 12.28
CA LYS A 31 0.45 12.33 12.99
C LYS A 31 -0.18 10.95 12.84
N GLN A 32 -1.51 10.85 12.83
CA GLN A 32 -2.27 9.60 12.68
C GLN A 32 -3.67 9.95 12.15
N THR A 33 -3.94 9.64 10.88
CA THR A 33 -5.20 9.96 10.17
C THR A 33 -6.01 8.70 9.89
N ASP A 34 -5.47 7.85 9.01
CA ASP A 34 -6.05 6.60 8.52
C ASP A 34 -4.94 5.67 8.00
N ASP A 35 -5.35 4.58 7.32
CA ASP A 35 -4.48 3.52 6.81
C ASP A 35 -3.65 3.91 5.58
N PHE A 36 -3.79 5.14 5.06
CA PHE A 36 -3.13 5.56 3.81
C PHE A 36 -2.42 6.91 3.90
N TYR A 37 -2.94 7.87 4.66
CA TYR A 37 -2.49 9.26 4.72
C TYR A 37 -0.97 9.42 4.79
N LYS A 38 -0.32 8.70 5.71
CA LYS A 38 1.14 8.78 5.91
C LYS A 38 1.96 8.41 4.67
N ARG A 39 1.42 7.59 3.78
CA ARG A 39 2.05 7.26 2.49
C ARG A 39 2.12 8.46 1.55
N PHE A 40 1.17 9.38 1.67
CA PHE A 40 1.08 10.61 0.89
C PHE A 40 1.76 11.83 1.55
N THR A 41 2.41 11.65 2.71
CA THR A 41 3.00 12.77 3.47
C THR A 41 4.49 12.65 3.74
N SER A 42 5.15 11.57 3.32
CA SER A 42 6.62 11.50 3.40
C SER A 42 7.28 12.27 2.26
N ALA A 43 8.54 12.67 2.41
CA ALA A 43 9.31 13.31 1.33
C ALA A 43 9.36 12.44 0.05
N PRO A 44 9.83 13.00 -1.10
CA PRO A 44 10.16 12.17 -2.26
C PRO A 44 11.08 11.01 -1.87
N GLN A 45 10.91 9.86 -2.53
CA GLN A 45 11.61 8.62 -2.18
C GLN A 45 12.51 8.16 -3.32
N HIS A 46 13.55 7.41 -2.99
CA HIS A 46 14.52 6.90 -3.97
C HIS A 46 14.38 5.38 -4.22
N SER A 47 13.75 4.65 -3.31
CA SER A 47 13.59 3.19 -3.39
C SER A 47 12.25 2.80 -2.78
N LEU A 48 11.50 1.97 -3.50
CA LEU A 48 10.08 1.74 -3.20
C LEU A 48 9.78 0.25 -3.13
N ILE A 49 8.91 -0.10 -2.19
CA ILE A 49 8.18 -1.38 -2.19
C ILE A 49 6.77 -1.06 -2.70
N LEU A 50 6.34 -1.74 -3.75
CA LEU A 50 5.12 -1.46 -4.51
C LEU A 50 4.25 -2.71 -4.60
N GLY A 51 2.94 -2.52 -4.70
CA GLY A 51 1.96 -3.60 -4.83
C GLY A 51 0.83 -3.47 -3.82
N SER A 52 0.23 -4.61 -3.47
CA SER A 52 -0.99 -4.69 -2.67
C SER A 52 -0.73 -4.86 -1.16
N SER A 53 -1.80 -5.13 -0.39
CA SER A 53 -1.76 -5.26 1.06
C SER A 53 -0.90 -6.43 1.51
N ARG A 54 -0.66 -7.43 0.65
CA ARG A 54 0.28 -8.52 0.94
C ARG A 54 1.70 -7.99 1.16
N GLY A 55 2.06 -6.91 0.47
CA GLY A 55 3.34 -6.24 0.56
C GLY A 55 3.44 -5.13 1.60
N SER A 56 2.31 -4.62 2.11
CA SER A 56 2.31 -3.42 2.96
C SER A 56 3.00 -3.63 4.31
N GLY A 57 3.15 -4.88 4.74
CA GLY A 57 3.85 -5.24 5.98
C GLY A 57 5.36 -5.38 5.86
N ILE A 58 5.91 -5.50 4.63
CA ILE A 58 7.36 -5.64 4.41
C ILE A 58 8.07 -4.51 5.13
N ASN A 59 9.13 -4.83 5.88
CA ASN A 59 9.78 -3.94 6.81
C ASN A 59 11.02 -3.27 6.17
N PRO A 60 10.93 -1.98 5.80
CA PRO A 60 12.07 -1.27 5.22
C PRO A 60 13.29 -1.24 6.14
N VAL A 61 13.11 -1.14 7.47
CA VAL A 61 14.24 -1.05 8.41
C VAL A 61 15.11 -2.30 8.34
N ILE A 62 14.48 -3.48 8.28
CA ILE A 62 15.21 -4.76 8.18
C ILE A 62 15.88 -4.89 6.81
N LEU A 63 15.18 -4.51 5.74
CA LEU A 63 15.76 -4.52 4.39
C LEU A 63 17.00 -3.63 4.33
N ASP A 64 16.86 -2.36 4.73
CA ASP A 64 17.92 -1.35 4.73
C ASP A 64 19.15 -1.86 5.48
N GLN A 65 18.97 -2.41 6.69
CA GLN A 65 20.07 -2.96 7.49
C GLN A 65 20.88 -4.05 6.76
N ILE A 66 20.23 -4.87 5.94
CA ILE A 66 20.87 -5.99 5.24
C ILE A 66 21.52 -5.52 3.95
N ILE A 67 20.88 -4.59 3.23
CA ILE A 67 21.33 -4.19 1.89
C ILE A 67 22.36 -3.06 1.92
N GLN A 68 22.36 -2.20 2.95
CA GLN A 68 23.24 -1.03 3.05
C GLN A 68 24.74 -1.34 2.98
N PRO A 69 25.27 -2.49 3.46
CA PRO A 69 26.66 -2.86 3.23
C PRO A 69 27.05 -2.91 1.74
N LYS A 70 26.12 -3.27 0.84
CA LYS A 70 26.32 -3.28 -0.62
C LYS A 70 25.78 -2.02 -1.30
N TYR A 71 24.72 -1.42 -0.76
CA TYR A 71 24.00 -0.29 -1.34
C TYR A 71 23.77 0.81 -0.29
N PRO A 72 24.81 1.56 0.12
CA PRO A 72 24.78 2.43 1.31
C PRO A 72 23.79 3.61 1.20
N ASN A 73 23.44 4.04 -0.01
CA ASN A 73 22.53 5.16 -0.25
C ASN A 73 21.06 4.71 -0.41
N VAL A 74 20.80 3.40 -0.43
CA VAL A 74 19.44 2.88 -0.61
C VAL A 74 18.72 2.89 0.73
N LYS A 75 17.53 3.49 0.71
CA LYS A 75 16.58 3.49 1.83
C LYS A 75 15.19 3.23 1.30
N PHE A 76 14.61 2.11 1.70
CA PHE A 76 13.29 1.72 1.23
C PHE A 76 12.17 2.54 1.87
N TYR A 77 11.15 2.81 1.06
CA TYR A 77 9.85 3.26 1.52
C TYR A 77 8.76 2.32 1.02
N ASN A 78 7.88 1.89 1.91
CA ASN A 78 6.77 1.02 1.55
C ASN A 78 5.58 1.83 1.04
N TYR A 79 5.41 1.81 -0.28
CA TYR A 79 4.35 2.49 -1.03
C TYR A 79 3.35 1.50 -1.63
N ALA A 80 3.17 0.36 -0.98
CA ALA A 80 2.10 -0.59 -1.27
C ALA A 80 0.80 -0.17 -0.57
N PHE A 81 -0.34 -0.41 -1.21
CA PHE A 81 -1.68 -0.09 -0.68
C PHE A 81 -2.55 -1.34 -0.69
N THR A 82 -3.85 -1.24 -0.43
CA THR A 82 -4.72 -2.41 -0.58
C THR A 82 -4.88 -2.80 -2.06
N TRP A 83 -5.35 -4.02 -2.31
CA TRP A 83 -5.76 -4.44 -3.65
C TRP A 83 -6.73 -3.44 -4.30
N GLY A 84 -7.62 -2.80 -3.53
CA GLY A 84 -8.54 -1.78 -4.06
C GLY A 84 -7.89 -0.48 -4.53
N HIS A 85 -6.65 -0.21 -4.09
CA HIS A 85 -5.98 1.09 -4.25
C HIS A 85 -4.71 1.02 -5.10
N SER A 86 -4.16 -0.17 -5.34
CA SER A 86 -2.88 -0.33 -6.02
C SER A 86 -2.80 -1.46 -7.05
N PRO A 87 -3.89 -1.86 -7.75
CA PRO A 87 -3.71 -2.65 -8.97
C PRO A 87 -2.82 -1.89 -9.98
N TYR A 88 -2.10 -2.62 -10.81
CA TYR A 88 -1.27 -1.98 -11.85
C TYR A 88 -2.17 -1.36 -12.91
N GLY A 89 -2.15 -0.03 -12.96
CA GLY A 89 -2.99 0.80 -13.81
C GLY A 89 -2.42 2.21 -13.88
N PRO A 90 -3.03 3.11 -14.67
CA PRO A 90 -2.48 4.44 -14.88
C PRO A 90 -2.42 5.26 -13.60
N LYS A 91 -3.43 5.14 -12.71
CA LYS A 91 -3.49 5.91 -11.47
C LYS A 91 -2.40 5.52 -10.47
N TYR A 92 -2.14 4.24 -10.30
CA TYR A 92 -1.03 3.83 -9.44
C TYR A 92 0.32 4.22 -10.04
N LEU A 93 0.52 4.08 -11.36
CA LEU A 93 1.73 4.52 -12.05
C LEU A 93 1.95 6.05 -11.93
N GLU A 94 0.91 6.85 -12.11
CA GLU A 94 0.94 8.31 -11.90
C GLU A 94 1.36 8.65 -10.47
N SER A 95 0.78 7.97 -9.48
CA SER A 95 1.10 8.17 -8.07
C SER A 95 2.56 7.79 -7.75
N ILE A 96 3.05 6.66 -8.27
CA ILE A 96 4.45 6.24 -8.15
C ILE A 96 5.39 7.28 -8.76
N LYS A 97 5.09 7.81 -9.95
CA LYS A 97 5.88 8.87 -10.59
C LYS A 97 5.96 10.13 -9.74
N LYS A 98 4.85 10.52 -9.09
CA LYS A 98 4.82 11.66 -8.16
C LYS A 98 5.60 11.37 -6.88
N LYS A 99 5.62 10.12 -6.41
CA LYS A 99 6.29 9.71 -5.16
C LYS A 99 7.81 9.64 -5.29
N LEU A 100 8.29 9.21 -6.45
CA LEU A 100 9.71 9.05 -6.71
C LEU A 100 10.41 10.41 -6.87
N ASP A 101 11.59 10.56 -6.27
CA ASP A 101 12.48 11.67 -6.60
C ASP A 101 12.99 11.50 -8.05
N PRO A 102 12.74 12.45 -8.97
CA PRO A 102 13.17 12.36 -10.35
C PRO A 102 14.70 12.33 -10.52
N ALA A 103 15.47 12.79 -9.52
CA ALA A 103 16.93 12.75 -9.53
C ALA A 103 17.51 11.37 -9.22
N THR A 104 16.70 10.41 -8.77
CA THR A 104 17.14 9.04 -8.42
C THR A 104 17.81 8.34 -9.61
N LYS A 105 18.97 7.71 -9.37
CA LYS A 105 19.75 6.96 -10.37
C LYS A 105 20.06 5.51 -9.97
N ASP A 106 20.16 5.24 -8.68
CA ASP A 106 20.63 4.00 -8.08
C ASP A 106 19.60 3.40 -7.09
N GLY A 107 18.32 3.67 -7.34
CA GLY A 107 17.23 3.13 -6.53
C GLY A 107 17.08 1.62 -6.66
N ILE A 108 16.46 0.99 -5.66
CA ILE A 108 16.00 -0.40 -5.73
C ILE A 108 14.47 -0.40 -5.55
N PHE A 109 13.79 -1.11 -6.45
CA PHE A 109 12.34 -1.16 -6.50
C PHE A 109 11.87 -2.60 -6.39
N VAL A 110 11.14 -2.90 -5.32
CA VAL A 110 10.47 -4.19 -5.10
C VAL A 110 9.04 -4.06 -5.59
N VAL A 111 8.66 -4.86 -6.59
CA VAL A 111 7.36 -4.79 -7.26
C VAL A 111 6.63 -6.11 -7.02
N ILE A 112 5.57 -6.05 -6.23
CA ILE A 112 4.83 -7.23 -5.76
C ILE A 112 3.67 -7.50 -6.69
N VAL A 113 3.70 -8.66 -7.32
CA VAL A 113 2.72 -9.07 -8.32
C VAL A 113 1.89 -10.25 -7.82
N GLU A 114 0.60 -10.20 -8.11
CA GLU A 114 -0.39 -11.22 -7.83
C GLU A 114 -1.54 -11.10 -8.83
N PRO A 115 -2.34 -12.16 -9.08
CA PRO A 115 -3.40 -12.12 -10.09
C PRO A 115 -4.35 -10.94 -9.91
N THR A 116 -4.82 -10.70 -8.69
CA THR A 116 -5.80 -9.66 -8.39
C THR A 116 -5.30 -8.27 -8.77
N ALA A 117 -4.00 -7.98 -8.65
CA ALA A 117 -3.39 -6.70 -9.05
C ALA A 117 -3.35 -6.48 -10.57
N LEU A 118 -3.58 -7.53 -11.37
CA LEU A 118 -3.60 -7.51 -12.84
C LEU A 118 -4.96 -7.89 -13.43
N MET A 119 -5.98 -8.03 -12.59
CA MET A 119 -7.34 -8.35 -13.01
C MET A 119 -8.25 -7.11 -12.97
N VAL A 120 -9.35 -7.19 -13.71
CA VAL A 120 -10.40 -6.16 -13.78
C VAL A 120 -11.77 -6.81 -13.57
N THR A 121 -12.77 -6.01 -13.20
CA THR A 121 -14.14 -6.47 -13.05
C THR A 121 -14.64 -7.12 -14.35
N ARG A 122 -15.08 -8.38 -14.26
CA ARG A 122 -15.49 -9.21 -15.40
C ARG A 122 -16.60 -8.56 -16.21
N SER A 123 -17.58 -7.96 -15.53
CA SER A 123 -18.75 -7.30 -16.13
C SER A 123 -18.47 -5.92 -16.74
N LYS A 124 -17.24 -5.39 -16.62
CA LYS A 124 -16.85 -4.10 -17.19
C LYS A 124 -15.87 -4.28 -18.36
N PRO A 125 -15.79 -3.32 -19.30
CA PRO A 125 -14.71 -3.30 -20.28
C PRO A 125 -13.34 -3.27 -19.60
N ASP A 126 -12.36 -3.96 -20.19
CA ASP A 126 -10.96 -3.79 -19.79
C ASP A 126 -10.50 -2.43 -20.30
N SER A 127 -10.75 -1.37 -19.53
CA SER A 127 -10.37 -0.01 -19.89
C SER A 127 -10.18 0.88 -18.66
N PRO A 128 -9.15 1.75 -18.65
CA PRO A 128 -8.79 2.55 -17.49
C PRO A 128 -9.91 3.32 -16.80
N GLU A 129 -10.89 3.82 -17.55
CA GLU A 129 -12.02 4.57 -17.02
C GLU A 129 -12.93 3.75 -16.10
N TYR A 130 -12.94 2.42 -16.22
CA TYR A 130 -13.73 1.51 -15.39
C TYR A 130 -12.95 0.87 -14.23
N TYR A 131 -11.69 1.25 -14.05
CA TYR A 131 -10.86 0.70 -12.99
C TYR A 131 -11.33 1.20 -11.62
N PHE A 132 -11.51 0.27 -10.68
CA PHE A 132 -12.11 0.56 -9.38
C PHE A 132 -11.21 1.40 -8.45
N GLU A 133 -9.92 1.57 -8.77
CA GLU A 133 -9.03 2.49 -8.04
C GLU A 133 -9.25 3.97 -8.38
N ASN A 134 -10.02 4.30 -9.42
CA ASN A 134 -10.19 5.67 -9.91
C ASN A 134 -10.84 6.63 -8.90
N ASP A 135 -11.60 6.11 -7.93
CA ASP A 135 -12.25 6.91 -6.88
C ASP A 135 -11.47 6.88 -5.55
N LYS A 136 -10.31 6.22 -5.51
CA LYS A 136 -9.48 6.04 -4.31
C LYS A 136 -8.40 7.10 -4.18
N SER A 137 -7.81 7.18 -2.99
CA SER A 137 -6.77 8.18 -2.67
C SER A 137 -5.56 8.14 -3.59
N VAL A 138 -5.16 6.95 -4.07
CA VAL A 138 -4.07 6.81 -5.06
C VAL A 138 -4.29 7.65 -6.32
N ALA A 139 -5.56 7.78 -6.73
CA ALA A 139 -5.97 8.40 -7.98
C ALA A 139 -6.31 9.88 -7.80
N LYS A 140 -6.86 10.23 -6.63
CA LYS A 140 -7.31 11.58 -6.30
C LYS A 140 -6.16 12.48 -5.86
N THR A 141 -5.27 11.96 -5.00
CA THR A 141 -4.22 12.78 -4.36
C THR A 141 -3.09 13.15 -5.31
N ASN A 142 -2.92 14.45 -5.56
CA ASN A 142 -1.88 14.97 -6.43
C ASN A 142 -0.57 15.24 -5.68
N PHE A 143 -0.63 15.82 -4.50
CA PHE A 143 0.54 16.06 -3.67
C PHE A 143 0.79 14.83 -2.82
N VAL A 144 1.73 13.96 -3.21
CA VAL A 144 2.05 12.73 -2.47
C VAL A 144 3.29 12.84 -1.58
N ASN A 145 3.85 14.05 -1.45
CA ASN A 145 5.08 14.33 -0.74
C ASN A 145 5.03 15.54 0.21
N ILE A 146 3.86 15.87 0.77
CA ILE A 146 3.67 17.06 1.61
C ILE A 146 3.07 16.70 2.98
N ASN A 147 3.54 17.33 4.06
CA ASN A 147 2.99 17.15 5.40
C ASN A 147 2.80 18.51 6.10
N PRO A 148 1.57 18.87 6.52
CA PRO A 148 0.31 18.14 6.32
C PRO A 148 -0.14 18.15 4.85
N ASN A 149 -0.90 17.13 4.47
CA ASN A 149 -1.51 17.01 3.16
C ASN A 149 -2.99 17.41 3.21
N VAL A 150 -3.25 18.70 3.07
CA VAL A 150 -4.60 19.25 3.12
C VAL A 150 -5.46 18.77 1.95
N GLU A 151 -4.88 18.54 0.77
CA GLU A 151 -5.58 17.99 -0.39
C GLU A 151 -6.19 16.62 -0.04
N TYR A 152 -5.37 15.70 0.48
CA TYR A 152 -5.86 14.39 0.91
C TYR A 152 -6.98 14.51 1.95
N LEU A 153 -6.80 15.37 2.95
CA LEU A 153 -7.79 15.53 4.03
C LEU A 153 -9.14 16.05 3.54
N LEU A 154 -9.18 16.75 2.40
CA LEU A 154 -10.42 17.24 1.81
C LEU A 154 -11.09 16.24 0.87
N GLU A 155 -10.32 15.42 0.16
CA GLU A 155 -10.84 14.60 -0.95
C GLU A 155 -10.96 13.11 -0.63
N SER A 156 -10.14 12.60 0.30
CA SER A 156 -9.93 11.17 0.56
C SER A 156 -10.14 10.79 2.03
N TYR A 157 -10.19 11.77 2.94
CA TYR A 157 -10.47 11.50 4.33
C TYR A 157 -11.97 11.47 4.60
N ASP A 158 -12.53 10.26 4.71
CA ASP A 158 -13.98 10.04 4.87
C ASP A 158 -14.54 10.45 6.24
N TYR A 159 -13.70 10.99 7.13
CA TYR A 159 -14.10 11.31 8.50
C TYR A 159 -14.03 12.81 8.78
N SER A 160 -14.75 13.25 9.81
CA SER A 160 -14.59 14.61 10.32
C SER A 160 -13.13 14.88 10.70
N LEU A 161 -12.61 16.08 10.39
CA LEU A 161 -11.28 16.53 10.83
C LEU A 161 -11.10 16.41 12.35
N THR A 162 -12.19 16.47 13.12
CA THR A 162 -12.17 16.30 14.57
C THR A 162 -12.10 14.84 15.03
N ARG A 163 -12.15 13.85 14.14
CA ARG A 163 -12.11 12.41 14.51
C ARG A 163 -10.89 12.08 15.36
N ALA A 164 -9.71 12.55 15.00
CA ALA A 164 -8.50 12.32 15.77
C ALA A 164 -8.59 12.87 17.20
N LEU A 165 -9.29 13.99 17.40
CA LEU A 165 -9.60 14.52 18.74
C LEU A 165 -10.64 13.65 19.45
N ASN A 166 -11.72 13.29 18.75
CA ASN A 166 -12.81 12.49 19.31
C ASN A 166 -12.33 11.11 19.78
N LEU A 167 -11.41 10.46 19.06
CA LEU A 167 -10.85 9.16 19.45
C LEU A 167 -9.99 9.22 20.72
N LYS A 168 -9.43 10.39 21.06
CA LYS A 168 -8.73 10.60 22.34
C LYS A 168 -9.68 10.77 23.52
N ILE A 169 -10.86 11.32 23.27
CA ILE A 169 -11.90 11.55 24.29
C ILE A 169 -12.73 10.28 24.49
N ILE A 170 -13.11 9.62 23.38
CA ILE A 170 -13.96 8.44 23.34
C ILE A 170 -13.22 7.37 22.52
N PRO A 171 -12.33 6.58 23.15
CA PRO A 171 -11.61 5.54 22.45
C PRO A 171 -12.56 4.42 21.96
N PRO A 172 -12.21 3.72 20.87
CA PRO A 172 -13.02 2.62 20.35
C PRO A 172 -13.18 1.52 21.40
N LYS A 173 -14.42 1.04 21.57
CA LYS A 173 -14.73 -0.05 22.49
C LYS A 173 -14.37 -1.40 21.85
N ASN A 174 -13.63 -2.24 22.57
CA ASN A 174 -13.31 -3.62 22.18
C ASN A 174 -12.60 -3.79 20.81
N PRO A 175 -11.49 -3.09 20.53
CA PRO A 175 -10.76 -3.28 19.28
C PRO A 175 -10.20 -4.71 19.16
N MET A 176 -10.25 -5.26 17.95
CA MET A 176 -9.62 -6.56 17.61
C MET A 176 -8.11 -6.40 17.38
N ALA A 177 -7.73 -5.33 16.70
CA ALA A 177 -6.36 -5.02 16.34
C ALA A 177 -6.12 -3.51 16.40
N ASP A 178 -4.86 -3.14 16.59
CA ASP A 178 -4.35 -1.80 16.36
C ASP A 178 -3.60 -1.79 15.03
N ILE A 179 -3.91 -0.82 14.18
CA ILE A 179 -3.33 -0.68 12.84
C ILE A 179 -2.64 0.68 12.77
N GLN A 180 -1.37 0.66 12.39
CA GLN A 180 -0.58 1.87 12.26
C GLN A 180 0.22 1.87 10.96
N ILE A 181 0.23 3.01 10.27
CA ILE A 181 1.22 3.25 9.23
C ILE A 181 2.44 3.94 9.86
N LEU A 182 3.61 3.34 9.70
CA LEU A 182 4.87 3.88 10.18
C LEU A 182 5.43 4.91 9.19
N ASP A 183 6.43 5.67 9.63
CA ASP A 183 6.99 6.78 8.84
C ASP A 183 7.76 6.31 7.60
N ASN A 184 8.09 5.02 7.52
CA ASN A 184 8.65 4.36 6.33
C ASN A 184 7.56 3.71 5.43
N GLY A 185 6.29 3.98 5.70
CA GLY A 185 5.14 3.47 4.93
C GLY A 185 4.71 2.04 5.25
N ARG A 186 5.43 1.33 6.12
CA ARG A 186 5.05 -0.01 6.59
C ARG A 186 3.72 0.06 7.34
N MET A 187 2.82 -0.87 7.03
CA MET A 187 1.64 -1.14 7.85
C MET A 187 2.02 -2.12 8.96
N GLU A 188 1.84 -1.71 10.20
CA GLU A 188 1.97 -2.56 11.37
C GLU A 188 0.58 -2.93 11.88
N VAL A 189 0.34 -4.23 12.06
CA VAL A 189 -0.90 -4.77 12.63
C VAL A 189 -0.55 -5.47 13.93
N LYS A 190 -1.04 -4.93 15.03
CA LYS A 190 -0.91 -5.51 16.36
C LYS A 190 -2.24 -6.08 16.79
N MET A 191 -2.37 -7.40 16.77
CA MET A 191 -3.56 -8.07 17.29
C MET A 191 -3.69 -7.82 18.80
N ILE A 192 -4.83 -7.28 19.23
CA ILE A 192 -5.15 -7.03 20.64
C ILE A 192 -5.89 -8.23 21.22
N LYS A 193 -6.75 -8.82 20.38
CA LYS A 193 -7.54 -10.01 20.69
C LYS A 193 -7.35 -11.02 19.56
N ASP A 194 -7.58 -12.28 19.89
CA ASP A 194 -7.57 -13.35 18.93
C ASP A 194 -8.85 -14.20 19.04
N PHE A 195 -9.20 -14.86 17.95
CA PHE A 195 -10.18 -15.92 17.93
C PHE A 195 -9.62 -17.17 18.60
N THR A 196 -10.51 -18.00 19.15
CA THR A 196 -10.14 -19.38 19.49
C THR A 196 -9.72 -20.11 18.21
N PRO A 197 -8.90 -21.18 18.28
CA PRO A 197 -8.47 -21.93 17.11
C PRO A 197 -9.65 -22.39 16.22
N GLU A 198 -10.75 -22.82 16.82
CA GLU A 198 -11.94 -23.30 16.12
C GLU A 198 -12.63 -22.17 15.35
N LYS A 199 -12.84 -21.03 16.02
CA LYS A 199 -13.44 -19.85 15.41
C LYS A 199 -12.55 -19.26 14.32
N ARG A 200 -11.23 -19.32 14.48
CA ARG A 200 -10.28 -18.90 13.44
C ARG A 200 -10.42 -19.74 12.17
N ILE A 201 -10.56 -21.06 12.31
CA ILE A 201 -10.78 -21.96 11.16
C ILE A 201 -12.09 -21.61 10.45
N GLU A 202 -13.17 -21.36 11.19
CA GLU A 202 -14.47 -20.96 10.63
C GLU A 202 -14.39 -19.62 9.88
N GLU A 203 -13.79 -18.60 10.50
CA GLU A 203 -13.62 -17.29 9.88
C GLU A 203 -12.74 -17.34 8.62
N ASN A 204 -11.67 -18.14 8.65
CA ASN A 204 -10.81 -18.31 7.49
C ASN A 204 -11.55 -19.01 6.34
N LYS A 205 -12.33 -20.06 6.63
CA LYS A 205 -13.18 -20.71 5.62
C LYS A 205 -14.16 -19.71 4.99
N ARG A 206 -14.86 -18.92 5.80
CA ARG A 206 -15.78 -17.87 5.32
C ARG A 206 -15.05 -16.86 4.42
N LYS A 207 -13.89 -16.36 4.84
CA LYS A 207 -13.08 -15.43 4.06
C LYS A 207 -12.60 -16.03 2.74
N MET A 208 -12.31 -17.33 2.69
CA MET A 208 -11.92 -18.00 1.44
C MET A 208 -13.09 -18.16 0.46
N VAL A 209 -14.31 -18.39 0.95
CA VAL A 209 -15.52 -18.32 0.11
C VAL A 209 -15.69 -16.91 -0.45
N GLU A 210 -15.56 -15.88 0.38
CA GLU A 210 -15.64 -14.47 -0.07
C GLU A 210 -14.53 -14.10 -1.06
N PHE A 211 -13.32 -14.64 -0.85
CA PHE A 211 -12.20 -14.46 -1.77
C PHE A 211 -12.47 -15.13 -3.12
N GLN A 212 -12.98 -16.37 -3.13
CA GLN A 212 -13.38 -17.06 -4.37
C GLN A 212 -14.43 -16.25 -5.13
N ILE A 213 -15.52 -15.83 -4.46
CA ILE A 213 -16.59 -15.03 -5.09
C ILE A 213 -16.00 -13.77 -5.74
N ARG A 214 -15.11 -13.07 -5.02
CA ARG A 214 -14.45 -11.88 -5.55
C ARG A 214 -13.57 -12.20 -6.76
N ILE A 215 -12.84 -13.30 -6.75
CA ILE A 215 -11.99 -13.74 -7.87
C ILE A 215 -12.85 -14.09 -9.09
N ASP A 216 -13.99 -14.75 -8.89
CA ASP A 216 -14.92 -15.11 -9.97
C ASP A 216 -15.50 -13.88 -10.69
N GLU A 217 -15.71 -12.80 -9.94
CA GLU A 217 -16.14 -11.50 -10.46
C GLU A 217 -15.05 -10.73 -11.24
N LEU A 218 -13.83 -11.25 -11.28
CA LEU A 218 -12.69 -10.65 -11.96
C LEU A 218 -12.30 -11.45 -13.22
N LYS A 219 -11.59 -10.78 -14.14
CA LYS A 219 -10.95 -11.39 -15.32
C LYS A 219 -9.56 -10.81 -15.52
N TRP A 220 -8.67 -11.57 -16.17
CA TRP A 220 -7.35 -11.09 -16.57
C TRP A 220 -7.45 -9.83 -17.44
N SER A 221 -6.50 -8.90 -17.27
CA SER A 221 -6.41 -7.65 -18.06
C SER A 221 -5.03 -7.51 -18.71
N GLU A 222 -5.02 -7.60 -20.04
CA GLU A 222 -3.85 -7.31 -20.87
C GLU A 222 -3.44 -5.83 -20.74
N LYS A 223 -4.40 -4.92 -20.48
CA LYS A 223 -4.07 -3.51 -20.24
C LYS A 223 -3.35 -3.30 -18.92
N ARG A 224 -3.76 -3.96 -17.83
CA ARG A 224 -3.04 -3.91 -16.55
C ARG A 224 -1.66 -4.53 -16.66
N GLU A 225 -1.52 -5.63 -17.40
CA GLU A 225 -0.22 -6.21 -17.74
C GLU A 225 0.68 -5.18 -18.44
N LYS A 226 0.16 -4.46 -19.42
CA LYS A 226 0.88 -3.36 -20.09
C LYS A 226 1.29 -2.27 -19.09
N TYR A 227 0.43 -1.87 -18.17
CA TYR A 227 0.77 -0.87 -17.15
C TYR A 227 1.81 -1.36 -16.14
N LEU A 228 1.84 -2.65 -15.81
CA LEU A 228 2.95 -3.24 -15.06
C LEU A 228 4.25 -3.08 -15.84
N GLY A 229 4.26 -3.39 -17.14
CA GLY A 229 5.40 -3.16 -18.03
C GLY A 229 5.84 -1.69 -18.10
N GLU A 230 4.90 -0.75 -18.17
CA GLU A 230 5.19 0.69 -18.12
C GLU A 230 5.76 1.12 -16.76
N THR A 231 5.27 0.53 -15.67
CA THR A 231 5.78 0.76 -14.32
C THR A 231 7.23 0.27 -14.21
N ILE A 232 7.52 -0.95 -14.66
CA ILE A 232 8.88 -1.50 -14.69
C ILE A 232 9.79 -0.60 -15.54
N THR A 233 9.36 -0.23 -16.74
CA THR A 233 10.13 0.63 -17.65
C THR A 233 10.43 1.99 -17.04
N PHE A 234 9.47 2.58 -16.33
CA PHE A 234 9.67 3.84 -15.62
C PHE A 234 10.72 3.68 -14.52
N LEU A 235 10.55 2.68 -13.64
CA LEU A 235 11.43 2.45 -12.50
C LEU A 235 12.87 2.10 -12.92
N GLN A 236 13.06 1.37 -14.03
CA GLN A 236 14.38 1.04 -14.56
C GLN A 236 15.20 2.26 -14.98
N LYS A 237 14.56 3.41 -15.26
CA LYS A 237 15.27 4.68 -15.51
C LYS A 237 15.92 5.25 -14.24
N HIS A 238 15.50 4.76 -13.08
CA HIS A 238 15.88 5.24 -11.76
C HIS A 238 16.62 4.19 -10.93
N GLY A 239 16.82 2.98 -11.45
CA GLY A 239 17.61 1.95 -10.78
C GLY A 239 17.12 0.52 -11.05
N LYS A 240 17.36 -0.36 -10.08
CA LYS A 240 17.11 -1.81 -10.19
C LYS A 240 15.68 -2.16 -9.83
N VAL A 241 15.05 -3.02 -10.62
CA VAL A 241 13.68 -3.51 -10.38
C VAL A 241 13.71 -5.02 -10.13
N ILE A 242 12.98 -5.46 -9.10
CA ILE A 242 12.83 -6.85 -8.70
C ILE A 242 11.34 -7.16 -8.59
N LEU A 243 10.87 -8.15 -9.34
CA LEU A 243 9.50 -8.64 -9.23
C LEU A 243 9.43 -9.78 -8.21
N LEU A 244 8.37 -9.83 -7.40
CA LEU A 244 8.12 -10.98 -6.57
C LEU A 244 6.62 -11.24 -6.36
N ARG A 245 6.26 -12.49 -6.10
CA ARG A 245 4.93 -12.87 -5.58
C ARG A 245 5.10 -13.26 -4.12
N MET A 246 4.35 -12.61 -3.23
CA MET A 246 4.41 -12.86 -1.78
C MET A 246 3.97 -14.29 -1.45
N PRO A 247 4.56 -14.93 -0.42
CA PRO A 247 4.07 -16.21 0.07
C PRO A 247 2.71 -16.00 0.77
N ILE A 248 1.75 -16.86 0.45
CA ILE A 248 0.41 -16.93 1.05
C ILE A 248 0.09 -18.40 1.36
N TYR A 249 -1.03 -18.66 2.06
CA TYR A 249 -1.44 -20.04 2.29
C TYR A 249 -1.92 -20.72 1.00
N LYS A 250 -1.94 -22.06 1.07
CA LYS A 250 -2.25 -22.94 -0.05
C LYS A 250 -3.63 -22.64 -0.66
N THR A 251 -4.66 -22.49 0.17
CA THR A 251 -6.05 -22.28 -0.30
C THR A 251 -6.19 -21.04 -1.20
N PRO A 252 -5.81 -19.81 -0.78
CA PRO A 252 -5.91 -18.65 -1.67
C PRO A 252 -4.96 -18.73 -2.87
N TYR A 253 -3.82 -19.41 -2.75
CA TYR A 253 -2.92 -19.64 -3.89
C TYR A 253 -3.55 -20.56 -4.95
N GLU A 254 -4.27 -21.61 -4.53
CA GLU A 254 -5.03 -22.50 -5.42
C GLU A 254 -6.18 -21.76 -6.10
N ILE A 255 -6.97 -20.98 -5.36
CA ILE A 255 -8.03 -20.11 -5.91
C ILE A 255 -7.47 -19.20 -7.01
N GLU A 256 -6.31 -18.59 -6.75
CA GLU A 256 -5.62 -17.73 -7.71
C GLU A 256 -5.11 -18.48 -8.95
N ASN A 257 -4.56 -19.68 -8.76
CA ASN A 257 -4.06 -20.51 -9.85
C ASN A 257 -5.19 -21.11 -10.69
N ASP A 258 -6.33 -21.44 -10.10
CA ASP A 258 -7.50 -21.91 -10.84
C ASP A 258 -8.09 -20.79 -11.71
N ALA A 259 -8.09 -19.56 -11.18
CA ALA A 259 -8.59 -18.39 -11.91
C ALA A 259 -7.65 -17.91 -13.02
N VAL A 260 -6.33 -17.94 -12.78
CA VAL A 260 -5.30 -17.49 -13.74
C VAL A 260 -4.14 -18.51 -13.77
N PRO A 261 -4.33 -19.69 -14.37
CA PRO A 261 -3.34 -20.79 -14.33
C PRO A 261 -2.01 -20.46 -15.04
N PHE A 262 -2.03 -19.46 -15.92
CA PHE A 262 -0.86 -18.96 -16.64
C PHE A 262 -0.19 -17.76 -15.95
N PHE A 263 -0.59 -17.39 -14.73
CA PHE A 263 -0.08 -16.19 -14.08
C PHE A 263 1.45 -16.19 -13.93
N ASP A 264 2.02 -17.22 -13.30
CA ASP A 264 3.45 -17.26 -13.01
C ASP A 264 4.29 -17.32 -14.31
N SER A 265 3.82 -18.05 -15.34
CA SER A 265 4.50 -18.08 -16.64
C SER A 265 4.45 -16.72 -17.35
N ARG A 266 3.31 -16.02 -17.29
CA ARG A 266 3.15 -14.68 -17.85
C ARG A 266 4.04 -13.66 -17.16
N ILE A 267 4.14 -13.68 -15.83
CA ILE A 267 5.07 -12.81 -15.09
C ILE A 267 6.52 -13.15 -15.45
N GLN A 268 6.86 -14.42 -15.62
CA GLN A 268 8.21 -14.83 -16.04
C GLN A 268 8.55 -14.31 -17.45
N GLU A 269 7.59 -14.28 -18.37
CA GLU A 269 7.75 -13.68 -19.71
C GLU A 269 7.99 -12.17 -19.62
N ILE A 270 7.22 -11.46 -18.79
CA ILE A 270 7.42 -10.03 -18.49
C ILE A 270 8.81 -9.80 -17.91
N ALA A 271 9.21 -10.61 -16.92
CA ALA A 271 10.51 -10.50 -16.28
C ALA A 271 11.65 -10.66 -17.28
N LYS A 272 11.56 -11.66 -18.19
CA LYS A 272 12.51 -11.85 -19.29
C LYS A 272 12.51 -10.67 -20.26
N LYS A 273 11.33 -10.20 -20.68
CA LYS A 273 11.16 -9.08 -21.62
C LYS A 273 11.82 -7.80 -21.10
N TYR A 274 11.63 -7.49 -19.83
CA TYR A 274 12.19 -6.28 -19.20
C TYR A 274 13.55 -6.53 -18.54
N LYS A 275 14.11 -7.74 -18.63
CA LYS A 275 15.40 -8.12 -18.02
C LYS A 275 15.45 -7.82 -16.52
N VAL A 276 14.38 -8.15 -15.80
CA VAL A 276 14.28 -8.05 -14.33
C VAL A 276 14.18 -9.44 -13.72
N SER A 277 14.53 -9.59 -12.44
CA SER A 277 14.32 -10.84 -11.73
C SER A 277 12.86 -11.00 -11.32
N TYR A 278 12.39 -12.25 -11.29
CA TYR A 278 11.10 -12.62 -10.72
C TYR A 278 11.30 -13.80 -9.77
N THR A 279 10.65 -13.76 -8.61
CA THR A 279 10.62 -14.88 -7.66
C THR A 279 9.21 -15.08 -7.13
N ASN A 280 8.66 -16.28 -7.32
CA ASN A 280 7.43 -16.69 -6.65
C ASN A 280 7.78 -17.38 -5.32
N TYR A 281 7.54 -16.71 -4.19
CA TYR A 281 7.85 -17.24 -2.87
C TYR A 281 6.86 -18.32 -2.40
N ASN A 282 5.75 -18.57 -3.10
CA ASN A 282 4.89 -19.74 -2.83
C ASN A 282 5.54 -21.06 -3.26
N GLN A 283 6.51 -21.00 -4.18
CA GLN A 283 7.25 -22.18 -4.65
C GLN A 283 8.48 -22.49 -3.79
N ILE A 284 8.78 -21.65 -2.80
CA ILE A 284 9.91 -21.80 -1.90
C ILE A 284 9.37 -22.29 -0.55
N PRO A 285 9.79 -23.47 -0.07
CA PRO A 285 9.42 -23.94 1.25
C PRO A 285 9.72 -22.90 2.32
N ASN A 286 8.73 -22.62 3.16
CA ASN A 286 8.83 -21.66 4.23
C ASN A 286 7.95 -22.08 5.42
N HIS A 287 8.18 -21.44 6.57
CA HIS A 287 7.42 -21.66 7.80
C HIS A 287 6.69 -20.38 8.23
N TYR A 288 6.38 -19.51 7.27
CA TYR A 288 5.73 -18.24 7.55
C TYR A 288 4.31 -18.48 8.06
N LYS A 289 3.95 -17.68 9.07
CA LYS A 289 2.61 -17.60 9.63
C LYS A 289 1.92 -16.36 9.13
N SER A 290 0.60 -16.42 9.08
CA SER A 290 -0.25 -15.37 8.56
C SER A 290 -1.35 -15.01 9.55
N ILE A 291 -1.68 -13.71 9.64
CA ILE A 291 -2.78 -13.22 10.50
C ILE A 291 -4.14 -13.64 9.96
N ASP A 292 -4.23 -13.75 8.64
CA ASP A 292 -5.32 -14.37 7.88
C ASP A 292 -4.70 -15.27 6.80
N GLU A 293 -5.44 -15.64 5.76
CA GLU A 293 -4.94 -16.59 4.76
C GLU A 293 -3.92 -15.97 3.77
N VAL A 294 -3.80 -14.64 3.70
CA VAL A 294 -3.04 -13.94 2.65
C VAL A 294 -2.06 -12.88 3.16
N HIS A 295 -2.10 -12.50 4.43
CA HIS A 295 -1.22 -11.52 5.04
C HIS A 295 -0.34 -12.16 6.11
N LEU A 296 0.99 -12.10 5.95
CA LEU A 296 1.93 -12.60 6.95
C LEU A 296 1.78 -11.85 8.28
N GLU A 297 1.96 -12.54 9.39
CA GLU A 297 2.06 -11.89 10.70
C GLU A 297 3.38 -11.12 10.85
N SER A 298 3.45 -10.20 11.82
CA SER A 298 4.60 -9.27 11.96
C SER A 298 5.95 -10.00 12.03
N ASN A 299 6.04 -11.11 12.77
CA ASN A 299 7.27 -11.89 12.90
C ASN A 299 7.68 -12.54 11.57
N SER A 300 6.76 -13.25 10.91
CA SER A 300 7.03 -13.86 9.61
C SER A 300 7.29 -12.82 8.51
N MET A 301 6.67 -11.64 8.59
CA MET A 301 6.95 -10.54 7.69
C MET A 301 8.36 -9.96 7.90
N ASN A 302 8.85 -9.90 9.14
CA ASN A 302 10.23 -9.52 9.44
C ASN A 302 11.22 -10.57 8.91
N GLU A 303 10.95 -11.87 9.10
CA GLU A 303 11.75 -12.96 8.54
C GLU A 303 11.77 -12.93 7.01
N PHE A 304 10.61 -12.70 6.38
CA PHE A 304 10.51 -12.52 4.94
C PHE A 304 11.31 -11.30 4.47
N SER A 305 11.22 -10.16 5.17
CA SER A 305 11.99 -8.97 4.86
C SER A 305 13.49 -9.24 4.93
N LYS A 306 13.94 -10.05 5.90
CA LYS A 306 15.34 -10.51 5.96
C LYS A 306 15.71 -11.32 4.72
N LYS A 307 14.88 -12.30 4.36
CA LYS A 307 15.13 -13.17 3.19
C LYS A 307 15.15 -12.39 1.87
N LEU A 308 14.29 -11.39 1.75
CA LEU A 308 14.26 -10.49 0.60
C LEU A 308 15.52 -9.62 0.55
N GLY A 309 15.98 -9.08 1.68
CA GLY A 309 17.24 -8.34 1.75
C GLY A 309 18.43 -9.18 1.28
N GLU A 310 18.54 -10.42 1.76
CA GLU A 310 19.57 -11.38 1.33
C GLU A 310 19.49 -11.64 -0.19
N LYS A 311 18.29 -11.81 -0.75
CA LYS A 311 18.08 -11.99 -2.19
C LYS A 311 18.58 -10.79 -2.98
N ILE A 312 18.27 -9.56 -2.55
CA ILE A 312 18.69 -8.32 -3.21
C ILE A 312 20.22 -8.20 -3.24
N VAL A 313 20.90 -8.60 -2.16
CA VAL A 313 22.36 -8.57 -2.06
C VAL A 313 23.01 -9.64 -2.95
N SER A 314 22.38 -10.81 -3.08
CA SER A 314 22.90 -11.94 -3.87
C SER A 314 22.82 -11.75 -5.39
N GLU A 315 21.96 -10.83 -5.85
CA GLU A 315 21.86 -10.43 -7.25
C GLU A 315 22.87 -9.33 -7.61
#